data_AF-A0A6G3PZK5-F1
#
_entry.id   AF-A0A6G3PZK5-F1
#
_cell.length_a   1.000
_cell.length_b   1.000
_cell.length_c   1.000
_cell.angle_alpha   90.00
_cell.angle_beta   90.00
_cell.angle_gamma   90.00
#
_symmetry.space_group_name_H-M   'P 1'
#
loop_
_entity.id
_entity.type
_entity.pdbx_description
1 polymer ?
#
loop_
_entity_poly.entity_id
_entity_poly.type
_entity_poly.pdbx_seq_one_letter_code
_entity_poly.pdbx_strand_id
1 'polypeptide(L)'
;MQDLPARPVAPASSPTRRLVAAGFVRRIAGRTISVRATEAGVTGTITTARVAELHRLCREDYTSSADRRTQDHRDDAFLLARASEAVAAR
;
A
#
# COMPACT_ATOMS: atom_id res chain seq x y z
N MET A 1 0.66 21.46 44.65
CA MET A 1 1.18 20.57 43.60
C MET A 1 -0.02 19.83 43.04
N GLN A 2 -0.61 20.33 41.96
CA GLN A 2 -1.84 19.77 41.36
C GLN A 2 -1.47 18.91 40.15
N ASP A 3 -1.88 17.65 40.19
CA ASP A 3 -1.70 16.66 39.13
C ASP A 3 -2.73 16.91 38.03
N LEU A 4 -2.28 17.03 36.77
CA LEU A 4 -3.14 17.17 35.61
C LEU A 4 -3.57 15.76 35.12
N PRO A 5 -4.87 15.48 34.93
CA PRO A 5 -5.29 14.15 34.48
C PRO A 5 -4.84 13.90 33.04
N ALA A 6 -4.19 12.75 32.82
CA ALA A 6 -3.78 12.27 31.51
C ALA A 6 -4.99 12.14 30.58
N ARG A 7 -4.95 12.83 29.45
CA ARG A 7 -5.99 12.80 28.42
C ARG A 7 -6.01 11.42 27.76
N PRO A 8 -7.17 10.75 27.63
CA PRO A 8 -7.25 9.46 26.94
C PRO A 8 -6.88 9.62 25.46
N VAL A 9 -5.89 8.87 25.01
CA VAL A 9 -5.53 8.75 23.59
C VAL A 9 -6.59 7.86 22.94
N ALA A 10 -7.37 8.43 22.02
CA ALA A 10 -8.32 7.64 21.23
C ALA A 10 -7.56 6.59 20.41
N PRO A 11 -8.06 5.35 20.28
CA PRO A 11 -7.43 4.36 19.42
C PRO A 11 -7.40 4.91 17.99
N ALA A 12 -6.23 4.82 17.34
CA ALA A 12 -6.08 5.19 15.95
C ALA A 12 -7.13 4.42 15.13
N SER A 13 -8.10 5.14 14.57
CA SER A 13 -9.08 4.57 13.66
C SER A 13 -8.31 4.08 12.44
N SER A 14 -8.08 2.77 12.35
CA SER A 14 -7.56 2.14 11.15
C SER A 14 -8.46 2.57 10.00
N PRO A 15 -7.92 3.17 8.92
CA PRO A 15 -8.75 3.60 7.81
C PRO A 15 -9.57 2.41 7.32
N THR A 16 -10.89 2.58 7.20
CA THR A 16 -11.78 1.55 6.65
C THR A 16 -11.33 1.25 5.22
N ARG A 17 -10.53 0.19 5.05
CA ARG A 17 -9.99 -0.19 3.74
C ARG A 17 -11.11 -0.83 2.92
N ARG A 18 -11.54 -0.15 1.86
CA ARG A 18 -12.51 -0.68 0.90
C ARG A 18 -11.78 -1.44 -0.20
N LEU A 19 -12.22 -2.66 -0.48
CA LEU A 19 -11.73 -3.43 -1.63
C LEU A 19 -12.21 -2.75 -2.92
N VAL A 20 -11.28 -2.17 -3.67
CA VAL A 20 -11.59 -1.46 -4.93
C VAL A 20 -11.60 -2.40 -6.14
N ALA A 21 -10.76 -3.44 -6.11
CA ALA A 21 -10.68 -4.44 -7.17
C ALA A 21 -10.14 -5.78 -6.64
N ALA A 22 -10.55 -6.87 -7.26
CA ALA A 22 -10.04 -8.22 -7.05
C ALA A 22 -9.58 -8.82 -8.37
N GLY A 23 -8.43 -9.50 -8.36
CA GLY A 23 -7.92 -10.28 -9.51
C GLY A 23 -8.19 -11.77 -9.32
N PHE A 24 -8.78 -12.43 -10.31
CA PHE A 24 -8.99 -13.87 -10.33
C PHE A 24 -8.14 -14.48 -11.44
N VAL A 25 -7.49 -15.61 -11.18
CA VAL A 25 -6.84 -16.40 -12.23
C VAL A 25 -7.66 -17.66 -12.42
N ARG A 26 -8.24 -17.85 -13.60
CA ARG A 26 -9.03 -19.03 -13.97
C ARG A 26 -8.34 -19.79 -15.09
N ARG A 27 -8.26 -21.12 -14.97
CA ARG A 27 -7.79 -21.99 -16.05
C ARG A 27 -8.98 -22.71 -16.67
N ILE A 28 -9.18 -22.55 -17.97
CA ILE A 28 -10.27 -23.21 -18.73
C ILE A 28 -9.67 -23.77 -20.02
N ALA A 29 -9.87 -25.07 -20.29
CA ALA A 29 -9.41 -25.74 -21.51
C ALA A 29 -7.94 -25.46 -21.85
N GLY A 30 -7.05 -25.49 -20.84
CA GLY A 30 -5.61 -25.23 -21.01
C GLY A 30 -5.23 -23.75 -21.15
N ARG A 31 -6.18 -22.81 -21.15
CA ARG A 31 -5.93 -21.37 -21.21
C ARG A 31 -6.01 -20.72 -19.83
N THR A 32 -5.03 -19.90 -19.49
CA THR A 32 -5.05 -19.05 -18.30
C THR A 32 -5.69 -17.72 -18.63
N ILE A 33 -6.76 -17.38 -17.90
CA ILE A 33 -7.50 -16.13 -18.01
C ILE A 33 -7.38 -15.42 -16.67
N SER A 34 -6.86 -14.19 -16.64
CA SER A 34 -6.95 -13.36 -15.44
C SER A 34 -8.11 -12.36 -15.59
N VAL A 35 -8.93 -12.23 -14.56
CA VAL A 35 -10.16 -11.42 -14.56
C VAL A 35 -10.05 -10.39 -13.46
N ARG A 36 -10.35 -9.12 -13.76
CA ARG A 36 -10.48 -8.08 -12.72
C ARG A 36 -11.95 -7.89 -12.40
N ALA A 37 -12.36 -8.14 -11.16
CA ALA A 37 -13.65 -7.66 -10.67
C ALA A 37 -13.45 -6.34 -9.94
N THR A 38 -14.34 -5.39 -10.22
CA THR A 38 -14.46 -4.11 -9.53
C THR A 38 -15.89 -3.97 -9.06
N GLU A 39 -16.20 -2.94 -8.27
CA GLU A 39 -17.58 -2.63 -7.88
C GLU A 39 -18.50 -2.35 -9.08
N ALA A 40 -17.94 -1.82 -10.18
CA ALA A 40 -18.66 -1.63 -11.43
C ALA A 40 -18.87 -2.93 -12.24
N GLY A 41 -18.41 -4.09 -11.71
CA GLY A 41 -18.52 -5.39 -12.34
C GLY A 41 -17.18 -5.96 -12.81
N VAL A 42 -17.27 -7.03 -13.62
CA VAL A 42 -16.11 -7.76 -14.15
C VAL A 42 -15.57 -7.04 -15.39
N THR A 43 -14.34 -6.57 -15.33
CA THR A 43 -13.65 -5.87 -16.41
C THR A 43 -12.51 -6.72 -16.97
N GLY A 44 -12.71 -7.25 -18.18
CA GLY A 44 -11.64 -7.74 -19.05
C GLY A 44 -11.05 -9.13 -18.75
N THR A 45 -10.74 -9.83 -19.83
CA THR A 45 -9.87 -11.02 -19.87
C THR A 45 -8.43 -10.53 -20.05
N ILE A 46 -7.61 -10.62 -19.02
CA ILE A 46 -6.19 -10.32 -19.09
C ILE A 46 -5.47 -11.58 -19.59
N THR A 47 -4.87 -11.47 -20.77
CA THR A 47 -4.07 -12.54 -21.39
C THR A 47 -2.67 -12.59 -20.77
N THR A 48 -1.97 -13.72 -20.94
CA THR A 48 -0.58 -13.88 -20.44
C THR A 48 0.39 -12.83 -21.00
N ALA A 49 0.24 -12.45 -22.27
CA ALA A 49 1.00 -11.35 -22.87
C ALA A 49 0.74 -10.01 -22.15
N ARG A 50 -0.51 -9.72 -21.81
CA ARG A 50 -0.87 -8.51 -21.06
C ARG A 50 -0.34 -8.52 -19.62
N VAL A 51 -0.29 -9.70 -18.98
CA VAL A 51 0.35 -9.87 -17.66
C VAL A 51 1.85 -9.58 -17.74
N ALA A 52 2.55 -10.12 -18.74
CA ALA A 52 3.98 -9.87 -18.93
C ALA A 52 4.28 -8.38 -19.14
N GLU A 53 3.46 -7.69 -19.94
CA GLU A 53 3.55 -6.25 -20.14
C GLU A 53 3.32 -5.48 -18.83
N LEU A 54 2.31 -5.85 -18.03
CA LEU A 54 2.06 -5.23 -16.74
C LEU A 54 3.23 -5.42 -15.77
N HIS A 55 3.82 -6.62 -15.73
CA HIS A 55 5.04 -6.86 -14.92
C HIS A 55 6.21 -5.99 -15.37
N ARG A 56 6.38 -5.78 -16.68
CA ARG A 56 7.41 -4.87 -17.21
C ARG A 56 7.17 -3.45 -16.72
N LEU A 57 5.95 -2.93 -16.90
CA LEU A 57 5.56 -1.58 -16.49
C LEU A 57 5.71 -1.36 -14.98
N CYS A 58 5.26 -2.32 -14.16
CA CYS A 58 5.43 -2.22 -12.71
C CYS A 58 6.90 -2.23 -12.29
N ARG A 59 7.76 -2.99 -12.97
CA ARG A 59 9.20 -2.99 -12.69
C ARG A 59 9.83 -1.65 -13.06
N GLU A 60 9.46 -1.10 -14.21
CA GLU A 60 9.92 0.23 -14.66
C GLU A 60 9.49 1.32 -13.68
N ASP A 61 8.21 1.36 -13.28
CA ASP A 61 7.69 2.32 -12.30
C ASP A 61 8.36 2.17 -10.92
N TYR A 62 8.52 0.93 -10.45
CA TYR A 62 9.24 0.65 -9.22
C TYR A 62 10.70 1.13 -9.31
N THR A 63 11.37 0.94 -10.44
CA THR A 63 12.75 1.38 -10.61
C THR A 63 12.84 2.90 -10.69
N SER A 64 11.98 3.54 -11.48
CA SER A 64 11.90 4.99 -11.64
C SER A 64 11.59 5.73 -10.34
N SER A 65 10.88 5.07 -9.41
CA SER A 65 10.51 5.63 -8.12
C SER A 65 11.54 5.39 -7.00
N ALA A 66 12.73 4.87 -7.31
CA ALA A 66 13.72 4.50 -6.30
C ALA A 66 14.14 5.66 -5.39
N ASP A 67 14.50 6.81 -5.98
CA ASP A 67 14.96 7.97 -5.21
C ASP A 67 13.89 8.51 -4.26
N ARG A 68 12.64 8.56 -4.72
CA ARG A 68 11.49 8.94 -3.89
C ARG A 68 11.35 8.03 -2.68
N ARG A 69 11.41 6.70 -2.88
CA ARG A 69 11.35 5.75 -1.75
C ARG A 69 12.50 5.96 -0.78
N THR A 70 13.71 6.20 -1.28
CA THR A 70 14.86 6.50 -0.43
C THR A 70 14.64 7.78 0.39
N GLN A 71 14.05 8.81 -0.22
CA GLN A 71 13.68 10.03 0.49
C GLN A 71 12.62 9.76 1.57
N ASP A 72 11.54 9.07 1.22
CA ASP A 72 10.48 8.71 2.17
C ASP A 72 11.06 7.97 3.39
N HIS A 73 11.99 7.03 3.18
CA HIS A 73 12.65 6.29 4.27
C HIS A 73 13.53 7.19 5.14
N ARG A 74 14.19 8.20 4.55
CA ARG A 74 14.98 9.18 5.32
C ARG A 74 14.07 10.07 6.16
N ASP A 75 12.96 10.51 5.58
CA ASP A 75 11.98 11.35 6.28
C ASP A 75 11.35 10.57 7.44
N ASP A 76 10.97 9.30 7.23
CA ASP A 76 10.48 8.42 8.29
C ASP A 76 11.52 8.24 9.41
N ALA A 77 12.78 8.00 9.06
CA ALA A 77 13.86 7.85 10.04
C ALA A 77 14.06 9.15 10.86
N PHE A 78 13.98 10.31 10.20
CA PHE A 78 14.04 11.60 10.87
C PHE A 78 12.88 11.80 11.84
N LEU A 79 11.65 11.50 11.42
CA LEU A 79 10.46 11.62 12.25
C LEU A 79 10.54 10.67 13.47
N LEU A 80 11.01 9.44 13.28
CA LEU A 80 11.19 8.48 14.36
C LEU A 80 12.26 8.92 15.37
N ALA A 81 13.39 9.45 14.89
CA ALA A 81 14.44 9.97 15.77
C ALA A 81 13.90 11.13 16.63
N ARG A 82 13.23 12.10 16.02
CA ARG A 82 12.63 13.26 16.71
C ARG A 82 11.57 12.85 17.72
N ALA A 83 10.73 11.87 17.39
CA ALA A 83 9.76 11.32 18.32
C ALA A 83 10.45 10.66 19.52
N SER A 84 11.53 9.91 19.28
CA SER A 84 12.29 9.24 20.34
C SER A 84 12.97 10.24 21.28
N GLU A 85 13.59 11.29 20.73
CA GLU A 85 14.15 12.40 21.49
C GLU A 85 13.09 13.09 22.36
N ALA A 86 11.91 13.38 21.80
CA ALA A 86 10.83 14.03 22.53
C ALA A 86 10.30 13.18 23.69
N VAL A 87 10.28 11.85 23.54
CA VAL A 87 9.93 10.92 24.63
C VAL A 87 11.00 10.91 25.72
N ALA A 88 12.29 10.92 25.34
CA ALA A 88 13.41 10.86 26.30
C ALA A 88 13.62 12.17 27.09
N ALA A 89 13.20 13.30 26.54
CA ALA A 89 13.29 14.62 27.19
C ALA A 89 12.16 14.92 28.19
N ARG A 90 11.29 13.95 28.47
CA ARG A 90 10.12 14.05 29.35
C ARG A 90 10.39 13.43 30.70
#